data_AF-A0A914Y9Y3-F1
#
_entry.id   AF-A0A914Y9Y3-F1
#
_cell.length_a   1.000
_cell.length_b   1.000
_cell.length_c   1.000
_cell.angle_alpha   90.00
_cell.angle_beta   90.00
_cell.angle_gamma   90.00
#
_symmetry.space_group_name_H-M   'P 1'
#
loop_
_entity.id
_entity.type
_entity.pdbx_description
1 polymer ?
#
loop_
_entity_poly.entity_id
_entity_poly.type
_entity_poly.pdbx_seq_one_letter_code
_entity_poly.pdbx_strand_id
1 'polypeptide(L)'
;MYDPWHVIKGIASIFRLEIKNKRGKILKEWNQAFLNHLWYSVTSAEGDGSRCQEYAVSALLHSTGVHEWTEGVMSDVLTDSQLCIQGVDDEALLKYNPSELPGKLIHELEFKDHLKCNHIPTNLGEKSILSTTSPSYWVLLKAFTNDNFLNDLKRLSPYLTTSALEGFHGLVSNIYRSKNHYLTYGGFKNRTKLAILHYNNNVFDEIDGKRKVIREVKVKAKHRGGDIVIKKIKTAPDFTWKKEIISEVILMYKTKRDQLIEEDPPEDDDNDISDEDFLDNVLNSDSEDSDD
;
A
#
# COMPACT_ATOMS: atom_id res chain seq x y z
N MET A 1 2.21 -7.62 -9.46
CA MET A 1 0.94 -6.91 -9.29
C MET A 1 1.16 -5.81 -8.28
N TYR A 2 0.98 -4.54 -8.66
CA TYR A 2 1.36 -3.39 -7.84
C TYR A 2 0.18 -2.88 -7.00
N ASP A 3 0.47 -2.51 -5.74
CA ASP A 3 -0.50 -1.89 -4.85
C ASP A 3 -0.71 -0.40 -5.23
N PRO A 4 -1.96 0.04 -5.46
CA PRO A 4 -2.30 1.44 -5.72
C PRO A 4 -1.75 2.43 -4.69
N TRP A 5 -1.68 2.03 -3.43
CA TRP A 5 -1.21 2.86 -2.33
C TRP A 5 0.21 3.36 -2.55
N HIS A 6 1.12 2.52 -3.05
CA HIS A 6 2.52 2.92 -3.25
C HIS A 6 2.65 4.02 -4.32
N VAL A 7 1.88 3.89 -5.41
CA VAL A 7 1.86 4.87 -6.51
C VAL A 7 1.26 6.19 -6.04
N ILE A 8 0.08 6.14 -5.41
CA ILE A 8 -0.63 7.33 -4.93
C ILE A 8 0.16 8.03 -3.81
N LYS A 9 0.83 7.25 -2.93
CA LYS A 9 1.72 7.80 -1.90
C LYS A 9 2.92 8.53 -2.51
N GLY A 10 3.48 8.02 -3.60
CA GLY A 10 4.56 8.68 -4.35
C GLY A 10 4.15 10.08 -4.79
N ILE A 11 3.01 10.20 -5.47
CA ILE A 11 2.43 11.48 -5.90
C ILE A 11 2.11 12.38 -4.69
N ALA A 12 1.48 11.84 -3.65
CA ALA A 12 1.18 12.60 -2.42
C ALA A 12 2.46 13.15 -1.77
N SER A 13 3.58 12.43 -1.84
CA SER A 13 4.86 12.89 -1.32
C SER A 13 5.41 14.09 -2.10
N ILE A 14 5.31 14.05 -3.44
CA ILE A 14 5.70 15.17 -4.31
C ILE A 14 4.89 16.42 -3.95
N PHE A 15 3.56 16.29 -3.82
CA PHE A 15 2.71 17.45 -3.50
C PHE A 15 2.96 18.01 -2.11
N ARG A 16 3.20 17.14 -1.10
CA ARG A 16 3.53 17.62 0.25
C ARG A 16 4.81 18.45 0.29
N LEU A 17 5.83 18.08 -0.50
CA LEU A 17 7.08 18.85 -0.58
C LEU A 17 6.82 20.22 -1.21
N GLU A 18 6.05 20.26 -2.29
CA GLU A 18 5.76 21.52 -2.98
C GLU A 18 4.81 22.44 -2.19
N ILE A 19 3.83 21.87 -1.48
CA ILE A 19 2.91 22.63 -0.60
C ILE A 19 3.66 23.35 0.52
N LYS A 20 4.78 22.80 0.99
CA LYS A 20 5.62 23.44 2.02
C LYS A 20 6.39 24.65 1.49
N ASN A 21 6.56 24.77 0.17
CA ASN A 21 7.15 25.96 -0.45
C ASN A 21 6.14 27.12 -0.46
N LYS A 22 6.62 28.38 -0.40
CA LYS A 22 5.77 29.60 -0.32
C LYS A 22 4.73 29.73 -1.44
N ARG A 23 4.87 28.98 -2.53
CA ARG A 23 4.05 29.04 -3.75
C ARG A 23 3.00 27.92 -3.86
N GLY A 24 2.89 27.03 -2.87
CA GLY A 24 2.03 25.83 -2.93
C GLY A 24 0.57 25.99 -2.48
N LYS A 25 0.05 27.23 -2.33
CA LYS A 25 -1.31 27.47 -1.82
C LYS A 25 -2.40 26.88 -2.72
N ILE A 26 -2.32 27.13 -4.03
CA ILE A 26 -3.24 26.56 -5.03
C ILE A 26 -3.13 25.03 -5.07
N LEU A 27 -1.90 24.49 -5.06
CA LEU A 27 -1.69 23.05 -5.04
C LEU A 27 -2.30 22.40 -3.78
N LYS A 28 -2.28 23.10 -2.63
CA LYS A 28 -2.91 22.63 -1.39
C LYS A 28 -4.42 22.49 -1.53
N GLU A 29 -5.08 23.41 -2.23
CA GLU A 29 -6.53 23.36 -2.49
C GLU A 29 -6.90 22.15 -3.36
N TRP A 30 -6.01 21.77 -4.28
CA TRP A 30 -6.23 20.67 -5.23
C TRP A 30 -5.74 19.30 -4.75
N ASN A 31 -4.78 19.24 -3.83
CA ASN A 31 -4.13 18.00 -3.39
C ASN A 31 -5.10 16.85 -3.11
N GLN A 32 -6.12 17.07 -2.26
CA GLN A 32 -7.06 15.99 -1.93
C GLN A 32 -7.92 15.57 -3.14
N ALA A 33 -8.26 16.51 -4.05
CA ALA A 33 -9.02 16.17 -5.25
C ALA A 33 -8.19 15.31 -6.20
N PHE A 34 -6.91 15.63 -6.41
CA PHE A 34 -6.02 14.79 -7.20
C PHE A 34 -5.86 13.38 -6.61
N LEU A 35 -5.66 13.26 -5.30
CA LEU A 35 -5.54 11.95 -4.66
C LEU A 35 -6.82 11.13 -4.77
N ASN A 36 -7.98 11.76 -4.56
CA ASN A 36 -9.28 11.09 -4.73
C ASN A 36 -9.50 10.66 -6.18
N HIS A 37 -9.12 11.51 -7.14
CA HIS A 37 -9.22 11.22 -8.57
C HIS A 37 -8.32 10.05 -8.98
N LEU A 38 -7.11 9.95 -8.42
CA LEU A 38 -6.22 8.81 -8.63
C LEU A 38 -6.83 7.51 -8.07
N TRP A 39 -7.42 7.54 -6.88
CA TRP A 39 -8.13 6.39 -6.34
C TRP A 39 -9.31 5.98 -7.23
N TYR A 40 -10.10 6.95 -7.68
CA TYR A 40 -11.19 6.73 -8.62
C TYR A 40 -10.69 6.12 -9.94
N SER A 41 -9.55 6.59 -10.45
CA SER A 41 -8.95 6.10 -11.70
C SER A 41 -8.62 4.62 -11.60
N VAL A 42 -8.00 4.21 -10.50
CA VAL A 42 -7.64 2.81 -10.24
C VAL A 42 -8.88 1.93 -10.11
N THR A 43 -9.89 2.38 -9.35
CA THR A 43 -11.09 1.56 -9.11
C THR A 43 -11.96 1.46 -10.36
N SER A 44 -12.09 2.55 -11.13
CA SER A 44 -12.98 2.62 -12.30
C SER A 44 -12.35 2.03 -13.57
N ALA A 45 -11.05 1.79 -13.55
CA ALA A 45 -10.36 1.13 -14.65
C ALA A 45 -10.61 -0.37 -14.71
N GLU A 46 -11.16 -1.00 -13.66
CA GLU A 46 -11.49 -2.43 -13.60
C GLU A 46 -10.32 -3.38 -13.93
N GLY A 47 -9.08 -2.88 -13.82
CA GLY A 47 -7.86 -3.62 -14.10
C GLY A 47 -7.28 -3.40 -15.50
N ASP A 48 -7.93 -2.56 -16.31
CA ASP A 48 -7.36 -2.07 -17.56
C ASP A 48 -6.36 -0.94 -17.29
N GLY A 49 -5.08 -1.26 -17.47
CA GLY A 49 -3.98 -0.33 -17.25
C GLY A 49 -4.04 0.92 -18.14
N SER A 50 -4.47 0.79 -19.40
CA SER A 50 -4.55 1.92 -20.34
C SER A 50 -5.69 2.85 -19.93
N ARG A 51 -6.85 2.28 -19.59
CA ARG A 51 -7.99 3.06 -19.08
C ARG A 51 -7.64 3.76 -17.76
N CYS A 52 -6.87 3.12 -16.89
CA CYS A 52 -6.39 3.75 -15.65
C CYS A 52 -5.50 4.97 -15.93
N GLN A 53 -4.67 4.93 -16.98
CA GLN A 53 -3.87 6.07 -17.39
C GLN A 53 -4.75 7.22 -17.91
N GLU A 54 -5.72 6.93 -18.76
CA GLU A 54 -6.69 7.93 -19.24
C GLU A 54 -7.37 8.62 -18.07
N TYR A 55 -7.99 7.86 -17.16
CA TYR A 55 -8.61 8.44 -15.96
C TYR A 55 -7.60 9.24 -15.13
N ALA A 56 -6.40 8.73 -14.86
CA ALA A 56 -5.46 9.43 -14.01
C ALA A 56 -5.01 10.77 -14.63
N VAL A 57 -4.70 10.78 -15.93
CA VAL A 57 -4.20 11.96 -16.65
C VAL A 57 -5.30 13.01 -16.86
N SER A 58 -6.58 12.61 -16.97
CA SER A 58 -7.69 13.57 -17.08
C SER A 58 -7.81 14.52 -15.89
N ALA A 59 -7.18 14.20 -14.74
CA ALA A 59 -7.07 15.11 -13.61
C ALA A 59 -6.41 16.45 -13.98
N LEU A 60 -5.46 16.45 -14.92
CA LEU A 60 -4.80 17.67 -15.39
C LEU A 60 -5.80 18.57 -16.12
N LEU A 61 -6.65 18.00 -16.97
CA LEU A 61 -7.72 18.71 -17.68
C LEU A 61 -8.77 19.26 -16.70
N HIS A 62 -9.16 18.47 -15.70
CA HIS A 62 -10.07 18.95 -14.66
C HIS A 62 -9.51 20.17 -13.90
N SER A 63 -8.20 20.20 -13.67
CA SER A 63 -7.57 21.32 -12.97
C SER A 63 -7.55 22.61 -13.78
N THR A 64 -7.63 22.53 -15.12
CA THR A 64 -7.74 23.68 -16.03
C THR A 64 -9.19 24.04 -16.37
N GLY A 65 -10.17 23.34 -15.78
CA GLY A 65 -11.59 23.56 -16.04
C GLY A 65 -12.11 22.89 -17.33
N VAL A 66 -11.32 22.01 -17.94
CA VAL A 66 -11.70 21.24 -19.12
C VAL A 66 -12.33 19.91 -18.67
N HIS A 67 -13.61 19.72 -19.00
CA HIS A 67 -14.40 18.56 -18.58
C HIS A 67 -14.87 17.66 -19.72
N GLU A 68 -14.64 18.09 -20.96
CA GLU A 68 -14.88 17.34 -22.20
C GLU A 68 -13.67 17.55 -23.11
N TRP A 69 -13.23 16.50 -23.79
CA TRP A 69 -12.03 16.55 -24.61
C TRP A 69 -12.07 15.57 -25.78
N THR A 70 -11.28 15.87 -26.80
CA THR A 70 -11.15 15.10 -28.02
C THR A 70 -9.81 14.38 -28.08
N GLU A 71 -9.65 13.54 -29.10
CA GLU A 71 -8.35 12.99 -29.47
C GLU A 71 -7.31 14.12 -29.64
N GLY A 72 -6.09 13.88 -29.19
CA GLY A 72 -5.00 14.87 -29.25
C GLY A 72 -4.98 15.94 -28.16
N VAL A 73 -5.99 16.04 -27.28
CA VAL A 73 -6.07 17.09 -26.24
C VAL A 73 -4.80 17.22 -25.39
N MET A 74 -4.13 16.11 -25.07
CA MET A 74 -2.89 16.16 -24.30
C MET A 74 -1.78 16.81 -25.10
N SER A 75 -1.67 16.53 -26.40
CA SER A 75 -0.67 17.18 -27.26
C SER A 75 -0.84 18.70 -27.25
N ASP A 76 -2.08 19.18 -27.30
CA ASP A 76 -2.39 20.61 -27.26
C ASP A 76 -2.02 21.21 -25.90
N VAL A 77 -2.45 20.56 -24.80
CA VAL A 77 -2.12 20.99 -23.44
C VAL A 77 -0.61 21.03 -23.20
N LEU A 78 0.12 20.05 -23.72
CA LEU A 78 1.57 19.98 -23.63
C LEU A 78 2.22 21.12 -24.40
N THR A 79 1.78 21.35 -25.64
CA THR A 79 2.29 22.42 -26.51
C THR A 79 2.04 23.80 -25.89
N ASP A 80 0.82 24.05 -25.42
CA ASP A 80 0.44 25.31 -24.77
C ASP A 80 1.26 25.56 -23.51
N SER A 81 1.46 24.51 -22.71
CA SER A 81 2.27 24.60 -21.49
C SER A 81 3.73 24.95 -21.83
N GLN A 82 4.32 24.35 -22.85
CA GLN A 82 5.69 24.63 -23.27
C GLN A 82 5.87 26.08 -23.77
N LEU A 83 4.94 26.58 -24.59
CA LEU A 83 4.94 27.96 -25.07
C LEU A 83 4.89 28.95 -23.90
N CYS A 84 4.12 28.62 -22.86
CA CYS A 84 4.01 29.43 -21.65
C CYS A 84 5.32 29.56 -20.86
N ILE A 85 6.25 28.58 -20.89
CA ILE A 85 7.54 28.74 -20.18
C ILE A 85 8.48 29.67 -20.94
N GLN A 86 8.48 29.62 -22.28
CA GLN A 86 9.43 30.36 -23.11
C GLN A 86 9.27 31.90 -23.02
N GLY A 87 8.13 32.38 -22.49
CA GLY A 87 7.82 33.80 -22.37
C GLY A 87 7.72 34.35 -20.95
N VAL A 88 8.17 33.64 -19.90
CA VAL A 88 8.00 34.07 -18.51
C VAL A 88 9.33 34.31 -17.80
N ASP A 89 9.56 35.56 -17.40
CA ASP A 89 10.76 36.07 -16.72
C ASP A 89 10.80 35.76 -15.20
N ASP A 90 10.06 34.74 -14.74
CA ASP A 90 10.00 34.39 -13.32
C ASP A 90 11.15 33.42 -12.98
N GLU A 91 12.07 33.86 -12.12
CA GLU A 91 13.19 33.08 -11.57
C GLU A 91 12.74 31.72 -10.97
N ALA A 92 11.46 31.63 -10.58
CA ALA A 92 10.79 30.39 -10.15
C ALA A 92 10.57 29.37 -11.27
N LEU A 93 10.12 29.85 -12.44
CA LEU A 93 9.78 29.06 -13.62
C LEU A 93 11.04 28.71 -14.41
N LEU A 94 12.07 29.56 -14.34
CA LEU A 94 13.42 29.28 -14.84
C LEU A 94 14.07 28.04 -14.18
N LYS A 95 13.63 27.63 -12.98
CA LYS A 95 14.05 26.38 -12.34
C LYS A 95 13.51 25.14 -13.07
N TYR A 96 12.39 25.27 -13.79
CA TYR A 96 11.76 24.19 -14.53
C TYR A 96 12.19 24.31 -15.99
N ASN A 97 13.20 23.51 -16.36
CA ASN A 97 13.77 23.58 -17.70
C ASN A 97 12.78 22.97 -18.72
N PRO A 98 12.38 23.69 -19.78
CA PRO A 98 11.54 23.17 -20.86
C PRO A 98 12.08 21.89 -21.52
N SER A 99 13.39 21.66 -21.48
CA SER A 99 13.99 20.42 -21.99
C SER A 99 13.70 19.19 -21.11
N GLU A 100 13.20 19.38 -19.88
CA GLU A 100 12.63 18.33 -19.01
C GLU A 100 11.14 18.08 -19.32
N LEU A 101 10.75 18.37 -20.56
CA LEU A 101 9.51 18.00 -21.23
C LEU A 101 8.92 16.66 -20.72
N PRO A 102 7.59 16.53 -20.71
CA PRO A 102 6.92 15.40 -20.13
C PRO A 102 7.28 14.08 -20.84
N GLY A 103 7.19 12.97 -20.11
CA GLY A 103 7.76 11.68 -20.49
C GLY A 103 7.27 11.17 -21.84
N LYS A 104 8.05 10.28 -22.46
CA LYS A 104 7.74 9.78 -23.81
C LYS A 104 6.34 9.17 -23.90
N LEU A 105 5.89 8.50 -22.83
CA LEU A 105 4.62 7.78 -22.82
C LEU A 105 3.39 8.69 -22.81
N ILE A 106 3.51 9.96 -22.39
CA ILE A 106 2.35 10.86 -22.44
C ILE A 106 1.98 11.24 -23.87
N HIS A 107 2.97 11.31 -24.77
CA HIS A 107 2.74 11.62 -26.19
C HIS A 107 2.10 10.45 -26.95
N GLU A 108 2.23 9.24 -26.42
CA GLU A 108 1.61 8.01 -26.95
C GLU A 108 0.23 7.75 -26.31
N LEU A 109 -0.18 8.57 -25.33
CA LEU A 109 -1.45 8.41 -24.63
C LEU A 109 -2.60 8.97 -25.47
N GLU A 110 -3.52 8.09 -25.85
CA GLU A 110 -4.73 8.41 -26.58
C GLU A 110 -5.94 8.21 -25.66
N PHE A 111 -6.77 9.24 -25.51
CA PHE A 111 -8.06 9.11 -24.83
C PHE A 111 -9.05 8.42 -25.76
N LYS A 112 -9.36 7.15 -25.49
CA LYS A 112 -10.32 6.37 -26.30
C LYS A 112 -11.61 6.11 -25.55
N ASP A 113 -11.49 5.70 -24.29
CA ASP A 113 -12.60 5.25 -23.48
C ASP A 113 -13.17 6.38 -22.60
N HIS A 114 -12.35 7.39 -22.27
CA HIS A 114 -12.71 8.48 -21.38
C HIS A 114 -12.55 9.84 -22.06
N LEU A 115 -13.62 10.35 -22.68
CA LEU A 115 -13.65 11.64 -23.39
C LEU A 115 -14.36 12.78 -22.64
N LYS A 116 -14.92 12.48 -21.46
CA LYS A 116 -15.59 13.46 -20.61
C LYS A 116 -15.58 13.02 -19.16
N CYS A 117 -15.71 13.97 -18.24
CA CYS A 117 -15.76 13.68 -16.82
C CYS A 117 -17.02 12.85 -16.45
N ASN A 118 -16.84 11.85 -15.58
CA ASN A 118 -17.92 10.96 -15.10
C ASN A 118 -18.51 11.40 -13.77
N HIS A 119 -18.51 12.70 -13.50
CA HIS A 119 -19.13 13.27 -12.31
C HIS A 119 -20.25 14.23 -12.69
N ILE A 120 -21.29 14.28 -11.87
CA ILE A 120 -22.30 15.35 -11.93
C ILE A 120 -21.55 16.68 -11.76
N PRO A 121 -21.98 17.81 -12.38
CA PRO A 121 -21.40 19.12 -12.12
C PRO A 121 -21.38 19.39 -10.63
N THR A 122 -20.25 19.10 -10.01
CA THR A 122 -20.08 19.23 -8.58
C THR A 122 -19.84 20.70 -8.34
N ASN A 123 -20.70 21.31 -7.52
CA ASN A 123 -20.38 22.53 -6.77
C ASN A 123 -19.26 22.23 -5.75
N LEU A 124 -18.15 21.63 -6.19
CA LEU A 124 -16.86 21.62 -5.50
C LEU A 124 -16.46 23.08 -5.44
N GLY A 125 -16.97 23.78 -4.41
CA GLY A 125 -17.01 25.24 -4.32
C GLY A 125 -15.81 25.89 -4.95
N GLU A 126 -16.05 26.60 -6.06
CA GLU A 126 -15.13 27.45 -6.82
C GLU A 126 -13.65 27.16 -6.54
N LYS A 127 -13.18 25.94 -6.82
CA LYS A 127 -11.74 25.71 -6.80
C LYS A 127 -11.14 26.59 -7.88
N SER A 128 -10.12 27.34 -7.50
CA SER A 128 -9.39 28.18 -8.45
C SER A 128 -8.87 27.30 -9.58
N ILE A 129 -9.23 27.65 -10.83
CA ILE A 129 -8.69 27.00 -12.01
C ILE A 129 -7.17 27.20 -12.01
N LEU A 130 -6.42 26.13 -12.26
CA LEU A 130 -4.98 26.22 -12.40
C LEU A 130 -4.64 26.80 -13.77
N SER A 131 -3.95 27.93 -13.76
CA SER A 131 -3.31 28.44 -14.97
C SER A 131 -2.20 27.49 -15.40
N THR A 132 -2.15 27.16 -16.70
CA THR A 132 -1.09 26.33 -17.32
C THR A 132 0.29 26.99 -17.23
N THR A 133 0.34 28.31 -17.06
CA THR A 133 1.57 29.09 -16.80
C THR A 133 2.06 29.00 -15.35
N SER A 134 1.25 28.48 -14.42
CA SER A 134 1.59 28.51 -13.00
C SER A 134 2.64 27.45 -12.63
N PRO A 135 3.58 27.75 -11.70
CA PRO A 135 4.51 26.75 -11.19
C PRO A 135 3.83 25.52 -10.57
N SER A 136 2.66 25.72 -9.95
CA SER A 136 1.87 24.63 -9.34
C SER A 136 1.35 23.65 -10.40
N TYR A 137 0.91 24.15 -11.56
CA TYR A 137 0.48 23.31 -12.67
C TYR A 137 1.64 22.49 -13.24
N TRP A 138 2.82 23.09 -13.37
CA TRP A 138 4.01 22.39 -13.86
C TRP A 138 4.44 21.22 -12.99
N VAL A 139 4.33 21.36 -11.66
CA VAL A 139 4.60 20.24 -10.73
C VAL A 139 3.60 19.10 -10.93
N LEU A 140 2.33 19.42 -11.17
CA LEU A 140 1.31 18.43 -11.48
C LEU A 140 1.59 17.76 -12.82
N LEU A 141 1.82 18.54 -13.86
CA LEU A 141 2.12 18.05 -15.20
C LEU A 141 3.28 17.05 -15.13
N LYS A 142 4.43 17.46 -14.58
CA LYS A 142 5.62 16.59 -14.45
C LYS A 142 5.34 15.30 -13.65
N ALA A 143 4.49 15.36 -12.63
CA ALA A 143 4.16 14.19 -11.82
C ALA A 143 3.27 13.19 -12.57
N PHE A 144 2.25 13.68 -13.29
CA PHE A 144 1.28 12.85 -14.01
C PHE A 144 1.79 12.35 -15.37
N THR A 145 2.81 12.99 -15.94
CA THR A 145 3.41 12.59 -17.22
C THR A 145 4.72 11.81 -17.07
N ASN A 146 5.08 11.39 -15.87
CA ASN A 146 6.29 10.63 -15.64
C ASN A 146 6.14 9.20 -16.18
N ASP A 147 7.09 8.73 -17.00
CA ASP A 147 7.02 7.39 -17.62
C ASP A 147 6.95 6.26 -16.60
N ASN A 148 7.63 6.38 -15.46
CA ASN A 148 7.54 5.37 -14.39
C ASN A 148 6.16 5.38 -13.75
N PHE A 149 5.60 6.56 -13.47
CA PHE A 149 4.24 6.68 -12.95
C PHE A 149 3.22 6.08 -13.92
N LEU A 150 3.31 6.42 -15.20
CA LEU A 150 2.45 5.89 -16.25
C LEU A 150 2.60 4.36 -16.36
N ASN A 151 3.81 3.82 -16.33
CA ASN A 151 4.03 2.37 -16.34
C ASN A 151 3.52 1.66 -15.08
N ASP A 152 3.63 2.32 -13.92
CA ASP A 152 3.09 1.78 -12.67
C ASP A 152 1.57 1.68 -12.73
N LEU A 153 0.88 2.70 -13.28
CA LEU A 153 -0.58 2.65 -13.51
C LEU A 153 -1.00 1.45 -14.37
N LYS A 154 -0.21 1.08 -15.39
CA LYS A 154 -0.47 -0.11 -16.23
C LYS A 154 -0.41 -1.43 -15.45
N ARG A 155 0.23 -1.45 -14.28
CA ARG A 155 0.50 -2.66 -13.48
C ARG A 155 -0.32 -2.71 -12.18
N LEU A 156 -1.13 -1.69 -11.93
CA LEU A 156 -1.97 -1.60 -10.74
C LEU A 156 -3.06 -2.65 -10.78
N SER A 157 -3.29 -3.29 -9.63
CA SER A 157 -4.48 -4.11 -9.44
C SER A 157 -5.58 -3.30 -8.78
N PRO A 158 -6.80 -3.33 -9.32
CA PRO A 158 -7.96 -2.69 -8.69
C PRO A 158 -8.48 -3.49 -7.49
N TYR A 159 -8.11 -4.77 -7.38
CA TYR A 159 -8.73 -5.72 -6.43
C TYR A 159 -7.88 -6.05 -5.21
N LEU A 160 -6.60 -5.72 -5.21
CA LEU A 160 -5.65 -6.30 -4.27
C LEU A 160 -4.81 -5.24 -3.57
N THR A 161 -4.96 -5.17 -2.25
CA THR A 161 -4.12 -4.37 -1.33
C THR A 161 -3.09 -5.28 -0.66
N THR A 162 -1.90 -4.78 -0.36
CA THR A 162 -0.85 -5.53 0.36
C THR A 162 -1.16 -5.70 1.83
N SER A 163 -2.21 -5.06 2.37
CA SER A 163 -2.54 -5.14 3.80
C SER A 163 -2.70 -6.57 4.32
N ALA A 164 -3.34 -7.46 3.54
CA ALA A 164 -3.48 -8.86 3.87
C ALA A 164 -2.12 -9.60 3.91
N LEU A 165 -1.28 -9.33 2.92
CA LEU A 165 0.06 -9.91 2.78
C LEU A 165 1.01 -9.39 3.87
N GLU A 166 0.95 -8.10 4.20
CA GLU A 166 1.68 -7.47 5.29
C GLU A 166 1.25 -8.05 6.64
N GLY A 167 -0.05 -8.29 6.84
CA GLY A 167 -0.56 -8.99 8.02
C GLY A 167 0.02 -10.40 8.17
N PHE A 168 0.05 -11.17 7.09
CA PHE A 168 0.66 -12.49 7.08
C PHE A 168 2.17 -12.44 7.35
N HIS A 169 2.89 -11.54 6.72
CA HIS A 169 4.33 -11.40 6.91
C HIS A 169 4.70 -10.94 8.31
N GLY A 170 3.91 -10.04 8.92
CA GLY A 170 4.08 -9.65 10.32
C GLY A 170 3.89 -10.82 11.28
N LEU A 171 2.87 -11.65 11.04
CA LEU A 171 2.65 -12.87 11.82
C LEU A 171 3.83 -13.84 11.70
N VAL A 172 4.31 -14.03 10.47
CA VAL A 172 5.48 -14.84 10.17
C VAL A 172 6.71 -14.33 10.89
N SER A 173 7.04 -13.04 10.78
CA SER A 173 8.29 -12.50 11.30
C SER A 173 8.27 -12.34 12.81
N ASN A 174 7.13 -11.99 13.40
CA ASN A 174 7.07 -11.64 14.82
C ASN A 174 6.89 -12.87 15.70
N ILE A 175 6.18 -13.89 15.22
CA ILE A 175 5.79 -15.05 16.05
C ILE A 175 6.54 -16.31 15.63
N TYR A 176 6.54 -16.65 14.34
CA TYR A 176 6.98 -17.99 13.91
C TYR A 176 8.43 -18.05 13.46
N ARG A 177 8.92 -17.00 12.81
CA ARG A 177 10.21 -16.91 12.11
C ARG A 177 10.85 -15.55 12.37
N SER A 178 11.17 -15.29 13.63
CA SER A 178 11.97 -14.13 13.98
C SER A 178 13.30 -14.15 13.25
N LYS A 179 13.67 -12.99 12.68
CA LYS A 179 14.95 -12.80 11.99
C LYS A 179 16.15 -12.85 12.95
N ASN A 180 15.89 -12.82 14.26
CA ASN A 180 16.91 -12.80 15.30
C ASN A 180 17.46 -14.19 15.62
N HIS A 181 16.88 -15.26 15.08
CA HIS A 181 17.28 -16.63 15.36
C HIS A 181 17.53 -17.39 14.07
N TYR A 182 18.61 -18.19 14.06
CA TYR A 182 18.85 -19.14 12.99
C TYR A 182 17.85 -20.29 13.09
N LEU A 183 17.31 -20.74 11.95
CA LEU A 183 16.39 -21.86 11.88
C LEU A 183 16.94 -22.88 10.88
N THR A 184 16.93 -24.15 11.27
CA THR A 184 17.21 -25.24 10.34
C THR A 184 16.18 -25.25 9.21
N TYR A 185 16.52 -25.85 8.07
CA TYR A 185 15.58 -25.94 6.94
C TYR A 185 14.26 -26.62 7.33
N GLY A 186 14.34 -27.71 8.12
CA GLY A 186 13.16 -28.40 8.65
C GLY A 186 12.34 -27.50 9.58
N GLY A 187 12.99 -26.83 10.53
CA GLY A 187 12.35 -25.89 11.45
C GLY A 187 11.67 -24.73 10.71
N PHE A 188 12.35 -24.14 9.73
CA PHE A 188 11.79 -23.08 8.88
C PHE A 188 10.53 -23.56 8.15
N LYS A 189 10.57 -24.73 7.53
CA LYS A 189 9.43 -25.31 6.80
C LYS A 189 8.23 -25.55 7.73
N ASN A 190 8.45 -26.12 8.90
CA ASN A 190 7.38 -26.41 9.86
C ASN A 190 6.76 -25.13 10.44
N ARG A 191 7.59 -24.16 10.83
CA ARG A 191 7.14 -22.84 11.30
C ARG A 191 6.37 -22.06 10.24
N THR A 192 6.75 -22.21 8.97
CA THR A 192 5.99 -21.65 7.84
C THR A 192 4.58 -22.23 7.78
N LYS A 193 4.45 -23.55 7.91
CA LYS A 193 3.16 -24.23 7.90
C LYS A 193 2.29 -23.79 9.08
N LEU A 194 2.85 -23.68 10.28
CA LEU A 194 2.15 -23.17 11.46
C LEU A 194 1.67 -21.73 11.27
N ALA A 195 2.48 -20.86 10.66
CA ALA A 195 2.07 -19.50 10.35
C ALA A 195 0.91 -19.45 9.35
N ILE A 196 0.90 -20.33 8.35
CA ILE A 196 -0.21 -20.46 7.38
C ILE A 196 -1.49 -20.91 8.09
N LEU A 197 -1.41 -21.93 8.93
CA LEU A 197 -2.57 -22.41 9.71
C LEU A 197 -3.15 -21.31 10.59
N HIS A 198 -2.30 -20.59 11.33
CA HIS A 198 -2.74 -19.47 12.17
C HIS A 198 -3.42 -18.37 11.33
N TYR A 199 -2.78 -17.91 10.25
CA TYR A 199 -3.36 -16.86 9.42
C TYR A 199 -4.72 -17.28 8.85
N ASN A 200 -4.81 -18.49 8.30
CA ASN A 200 -6.05 -19.00 7.73
C ASN A 200 -7.15 -19.15 8.79
N ASN A 201 -6.83 -19.65 9.99
CA ASN A 201 -7.80 -19.74 11.08
C ASN A 201 -8.36 -18.37 11.46
N ASN A 202 -7.49 -17.36 11.58
CA ASN A 202 -7.94 -15.99 11.87
C ASN A 202 -8.83 -15.40 10.76
N VAL A 203 -8.51 -15.70 9.50
CA VAL A 203 -9.33 -15.28 8.35
C VAL A 203 -10.68 -16.00 8.36
N PHE A 204 -10.72 -17.30 8.62
CA PHE A 204 -11.97 -18.05 8.72
C PHE A 204 -12.83 -17.58 9.89
N ASP A 205 -12.26 -17.37 11.07
CA ASP A 205 -13.00 -16.83 12.21
C ASP A 205 -13.53 -15.41 11.97
N GLU A 206 -12.89 -14.64 11.09
CA GLU A 206 -13.39 -13.34 10.64
C GLU A 206 -14.54 -13.46 9.65
N ILE A 207 -14.43 -14.37 8.67
CA ILE A 207 -15.51 -14.68 7.71
C ILE A 207 -16.74 -15.24 8.45
N ASP A 208 -16.52 -16.10 9.44
CA ASP A 208 -17.57 -16.68 10.29
C ASP A 208 -18.14 -15.67 11.32
N GLY A 209 -17.61 -14.45 11.36
CA GLY A 209 -18.09 -13.39 12.25
C GLY A 209 -17.78 -13.60 13.74
N LYS A 210 -16.89 -14.54 14.09
CA LYS A 210 -16.40 -14.75 15.46
C LYS A 210 -15.43 -13.62 15.89
N ARG A 211 -14.70 -13.04 14.93
CA ARG A 211 -13.72 -11.95 15.16
C ARG A 211 -14.37 -10.57 15.14
N LYS A 212 -15.12 -10.23 16.19
CA LYS A 212 -15.82 -8.93 16.29
C LYS A 212 -14.89 -7.84 16.81
N VAL A 213 -15.12 -6.60 16.37
CA VAL A 213 -14.40 -5.42 16.87
C VAL A 213 -14.89 -5.13 18.29
N ILE A 214 -14.00 -5.20 19.27
CA ILE A 214 -14.31 -4.92 20.68
C ILE A 214 -14.13 -3.43 20.97
N ARG A 215 -13.06 -2.83 20.46
CA ARG A 215 -12.70 -1.44 20.76
C ARG A 215 -11.89 -0.80 19.63
N GLU A 216 -11.91 0.52 19.59
CA GLU A 216 -11.13 1.33 18.65
C GLU A 216 -10.08 2.13 19.42
N VAL A 217 -8.81 1.96 19.06
CA VAL A 217 -7.68 2.63 19.72
C VAL A 217 -7.09 3.66 18.77
N LYS A 218 -6.87 4.88 19.27
CA LYS A 218 -6.23 5.97 18.53
C LYS A 218 -4.71 5.82 18.64
N VAL A 219 -4.06 5.43 17.55
CA VAL A 219 -2.61 5.23 17.49
C VAL A 219 -1.96 6.32 16.65
N LYS A 220 -0.91 6.95 17.17
CA LYS A 220 -0.10 7.89 16.38
C LYS A 220 0.75 7.13 15.36
N ALA A 221 0.49 7.36 14.08
CA ALA A 221 1.26 6.75 13.01
C ALA A 221 2.63 7.44 12.88
N LYS A 222 3.69 6.79 13.40
CA LYS A 222 5.08 7.28 13.32
C LYS A 222 5.49 7.67 11.89
N HIS A 223 5.01 6.93 10.88
CA HIS A 223 5.39 7.10 9.48
C HIS A 223 4.53 8.14 8.73
N ARG A 224 3.48 8.68 9.38
CA ARG A 224 2.63 9.76 8.86
C ARG A 224 2.77 11.01 9.71
N GLY A 225 3.98 11.29 10.19
CA GLY A 225 4.25 12.51 10.97
C GLY A 225 3.47 12.64 12.28
N GLY A 226 2.96 11.52 12.83
CA GLY A 226 2.18 11.52 14.06
C GLY A 226 0.66 11.61 13.88
N ASP A 227 0.15 11.54 12.65
CA ASP A 227 -1.30 11.47 12.38
C ASP A 227 -1.99 10.41 13.24
N ILE A 228 -3.18 10.73 13.74
CA ILE A 228 -3.98 9.80 14.52
C ILE A 228 -4.67 8.82 13.56
N VAL A 229 -4.33 7.54 13.68
CA VAL A 229 -4.97 6.44 12.97
C VAL A 229 -5.79 5.63 13.96
N ILE A 230 -7.05 5.37 13.61
CA ILE A 230 -7.92 4.51 14.42
C ILE A 230 -7.61 3.05 14.06
N LYS A 231 -7.13 2.27 15.04
CA LYS A 231 -6.96 0.83 14.92
C LYS A 231 -8.12 0.12 15.60
N LYS A 232 -8.78 -0.77 14.86
CA LYS A 232 -9.85 -1.64 15.37
C LYS A 232 -9.22 -2.86 16.03
N ILE A 233 -9.44 -3.04 17.31
CA ILE A 233 -9.02 -4.21 18.07
C ILE A 233 -10.16 -5.22 18.07
N LYS A 234 -9.88 -6.42 17.57
CA LYS A 234 -10.84 -7.54 17.48
C LYS A 234 -10.75 -8.42 18.74
N THR A 235 -11.71 -9.32 18.89
CA THR A 235 -11.67 -10.41 19.89
C THR A 235 -10.36 -11.19 19.81
N ALA A 236 -9.93 -11.78 20.93
CA ALA A 236 -8.73 -12.61 20.96
C ALA A 236 -8.83 -13.77 19.96
N PRO A 237 -7.73 -14.21 19.34
CA PRO A 237 -7.75 -15.37 18.44
C PRO A 237 -8.07 -16.65 19.21
N ASP A 238 -8.76 -17.59 18.57
CA ASP A 238 -8.88 -18.94 19.11
C ASP A 238 -7.60 -19.74 18.78
N PHE A 239 -6.96 -20.25 19.83
CA PHE A 239 -5.74 -21.04 19.74
C PHE A 239 -5.94 -22.51 20.11
N THR A 240 -7.19 -22.97 20.18
CA THR A 240 -7.50 -24.38 20.49
C THR A 240 -6.78 -25.33 19.53
N TRP A 241 -6.75 -25.01 18.23
CA TRP A 241 -6.02 -25.77 17.22
C TRP A 241 -4.50 -25.89 17.48
N LYS A 242 -3.87 -24.88 18.11
CA LYS A 242 -2.44 -24.97 18.49
C LYS A 242 -2.26 -26.03 19.58
N LYS A 243 -3.13 -26.03 20.59
CA LYS A 243 -3.08 -26.97 21.71
C LYS A 243 -3.28 -28.41 21.24
N GLU A 244 -4.19 -28.62 20.30
CA GLU A 244 -4.44 -29.92 19.67
C GLU A 244 -3.20 -30.43 18.94
N ILE A 245 -2.57 -29.60 18.09
CA ILE A 245 -1.34 -29.96 17.39
C ILE A 245 -0.22 -30.33 18.38
N ILE A 246 -0.02 -29.53 19.43
CA ILE A 246 1.03 -29.79 20.43
C ILE A 246 0.77 -31.11 21.15
N SER A 247 -0.49 -31.35 21.55
CA SER A 247 -0.88 -32.58 22.24
C SER A 247 -0.61 -33.82 21.37
N GLU A 248 -0.97 -33.74 20.09
CA GLU A 248 -0.73 -34.82 19.13
C GLU A 248 0.76 -35.06 18.91
N VAL A 249 1.56 -33.99 18.78
CA VAL A 249 3.01 -34.10 18.62
C VAL A 249 3.64 -34.75 19.84
N ILE A 250 3.31 -34.30 21.06
CA ILE A 250 3.81 -34.90 22.31
C ILE A 250 3.43 -36.39 22.38
N LEU A 251 2.20 -36.74 22.00
CA LEU A 251 1.76 -38.13 21.96
C LEU A 251 2.60 -38.96 20.99
N MET A 252 2.81 -38.47 19.77
CA MET A 252 3.64 -39.14 18.76
C MET A 252 5.09 -39.34 19.24
N TYR A 253 5.68 -38.34 19.92
CA TYR A 253 7.02 -38.46 20.51
C TYR A 253 7.07 -39.52 21.61
N LYS A 254 6.09 -39.53 22.52
CA LYS A 254 5.99 -40.55 23.57
C LYS A 254 5.85 -41.95 22.98
N THR A 255 4.93 -42.14 22.04
CA THR A 255 4.75 -43.43 21.37
C THR A 255 6.00 -43.88 20.64
N LYS A 256 6.71 -42.98 19.95
CA LYS A 256 7.95 -43.30 19.25
C LYS A 256 9.09 -43.61 20.23
N ARG A 257 9.19 -42.90 21.35
CA ARG A 257 10.14 -43.19 22.43
C ARG A 257 9.84 -44.55 23.06
N ASP A 258 8.58 -44.83 23.37
CA ASP A 258 8.15 -46.12 23.94
C ASP A 258 8.40 -47.28 22.97
N GLN A 259 8.36 -47.04 21.65
CA GLN A 259 8.77 -48.00 20.61
C GLN A 259 10.29 -48.15 20.48
N LEU A 260 11.08 -47.15 20.90
CA LEU A 260 12.55 -47.18 20.85
C LEU A 260 13.19 -47.70 22.15
N ILE A 261 12.45 -47.74 23.27
CA ILE A 261 12.91 -48.26 24.57
C ILE A 261 13.13 -49.81 24.57
N GLU A 262 12.95 -50.51 23.43
CA GLU A 262 13.48 -51.88 23.28
C GLU A 262 15.01 -51.96 23.04
N GLU A 263 15.72 -50.85 22.79
CA GLU A 263 17.21 -50.80 22.77
C GLU A 263 17.73 -49.50 23.44
N ASP A 264 18.73 -49.62 24.33
CA ASP A 264 19.23 -48.57 25.26
C ASP A 264 19.49 -47.17 24.64
N PRO A 265 19.21 -46.06 25.35
CA PRO A 265 19.36 -44.70 24.81
C PRO A 265 20.80 -44.16 24.88
N PRO A 266 21.31 -43.47 23.84
CA PRO A 266 22.56 -42.72 23.90
C PRO A 266 22.39 -41.37 24.64
N GLU A 267 23.45 -40.93 25.33
CA GLU A 267 23.53 -39.70 26.12
C GLU A 267 23.29 -38.44 25.25
N ASP A 268 22.37 -37.58 25.68
CA ASP A 268 22.02 -36.31 25.01
C ASP A 268 23.08 -35.20 25.28
N ASP A 269 23.39 -34.40 24.25
CA ASP A 269 24.30 -33.24 24.28
C ASP A 269 23.49 -31.95 24.59
N ASP A 270 23.76 -31.34 25.75
CA ASP A 270 23.00 -30.28 26.45
C ASP A 270 22.98 -28.88 25.77
N ASN A 271 23.12 -28.75 24.45
CA ASN A 271 23.32 -27.42 23.81
C ASN A 271 22.26 -26.93 22.82
N ASP A 272 21.10 -27.60 22.68
CA ASP A 272 19.95 -27.04 21.96
C ASP A 272 18.89 -26.51 22.94
N ILE A 273 18.29 -25.36 22.62
CA ILE A 273 17.07 -24.89 23.31
C ILE A 273 16.06 -26.02 23.26
N SER A 274 15.59 -26.45 24.44
CA SER A 274 14.66 -27.57 24.52
C SER A 274 13.38 -27.24 23.73
N ASP A 275 12.80 -28.23 23.06
CA ASP A 275 11.50 -28.07 22.39
C ASP A 275 10.42 -27.57 23.38
N GLU A 276 10.60 -27.85 24.68
CA GLU A 276 9.78 -27.34 25.79
C GLU A 276 9.90 -25.82 25.97
N ASP A 277 11.12 -25.26 25.97
CA ASP A 277 11.36 -23.82 26.09
C ASP A 277 10.83 -23.03 24.87
N PHE A 278 10.85 -23.63 23.68
CA PHE A 278 10.23 -23.02 22.49
C PHE A 278 8.70 -23.02 22.60
N LEU A 279 8.11 -24.13 23.07
CA LEU A 279 6.66 -24.26 23.21
C LEU A 279 6.11 -23.32 24.29
N ASP A 280 6.80 -23.18 25.42
CA ASP A 280 6.43 -22.22 26.46
C ASP A 280 6.53 -20.77 25.97
N ASN A 281 7.55 -20.43 25.19
CA ASN A 281 7.62 -19.10 24.55
C ASN A 281 6.47 -18.86 23.55
N VAL A 282 6.02 -19.87 22.80
CA VAL A 282 4.88 -19.73 21.85
C VAL A 282 3.53 -19.63 22.58
N LEU A 283 3.41 -20.26 23.75
CA LEU A 283 2.19 -20.22 24.56
C LEU A 283 2.10 -18.94 25.40
N ASN A 284 3.24 -18.41 25.86
CA ASN A 284 3.31 -17.28 26.78
C ASN A 284 3.65 -15.93 26.11
N SER A 285 4.03 -15.89 24.83
CA SER A 285 4.31 -14.61 24.13
C SER A 285 3.08 -13.70 23.96
N ASP A 286 1.87 -14.19 24.25
CA ASP A 286 0.62 -13.44 24.10
C ASP A 286 0.08 -12.88 25.44
N SER A 287 0.80 -13.04 26.57
CA SER A 287 0.37 -12.54 27.89
C SER A 287 0.98 -11.19 28.33
N GLU A 288 1.87 -10.58 27.55
CA GLU A 288 2.57 -9.33 27.96
C GLU A 288 2.15 -8.04 27.22
N ASP A 289 1.12 -8.05 26.36
CA ASP A 289 0.63 -6.83 25.69
C ASP A 289 -0.65 -6.24 26.34
N SER A 290 -0.82 -6.45 27.65
CA SER A 290 -1.83 -5.75 28.45
C SER A 290 -1.19 -4.91 29.55
N ASP A 291 -0.39 -3.91 29.17
CA ASP A 291 -0.21 -2.64 29.90
C ASP A 291 0.66 -1.68 29.06
N ASP A 292 0.00 -0.87 28.22
CA ASP A 292 0.29 0.56 27.92
C ASP A 292 -0.58 1.12 26.77
#